data_AF-A0A947CT68-F1
#
_entry.id   AF-A0A947CT68-F1
#
_cell.length_a   1.000
_cell.length_b   1.000
_cell.length_c   1.000
_cell.angle_alpha   90.00
_cell.angle_beta   90.00
_cell.angle_gamma   90.00
#
_symmetry.space_group_name_H-M   'P 1'
#
loop_
_entity.id
_entity.type
_entity.pdbx_description
1 polymer ?
#
loop_
_entity_poly.entity_id
_entity_poly.type
_entity_poly.pdbx_seq_one_letter_code
_entity_poly.pdbx_strand_id
1 'polypeptide(L)'
;MKSSRVWTAYSTRDAAQFVGLTESAVRGCVRAGLLSKDTSRLRFSFRDLLVLKMLKALVGSGLPLRRARRELAQLRRRVPPEASLASLSISTEGGHVVVRDGQHAYRADNGQLFFNFDMPAPQGDMQAMPVRHEVSGPEPMAERTPDDWFELALTLEDDDAEAAVAAYEKVLEARPSCTETLINLGRLRAELGQAEAAEACFKMALAENPDDATAIYNLGVVAQDLGDDDQAVAHYHRALELDPGFAEAHYNLATIFDRQGQSQAAIRHINEYRKLTR
;
A
#
# COMPACT_ATOMS: atom_id res chain seq x y z
N MET A 1 -7.98 16.92 46.63
CA MET A 1 -8.47 15.52 46.61
C MET A 1 -7.89 14.80 45.41
N LYS A 2 -7.25 13.66 45.65
CA LYS A 2 -6.76 12.73 44.63
C LYS A 2 -7.95 12.14 43.85
N SER A 3 -7.91 12.17 42.52
CA SER A 3 -8.61 11.19 41.70
C SER A 3 -7.64 10.71 40.63
N SER A 4 -6.85 9.72 41.01
CA SER A 4 -6.06 8.85 40.15
C SER A 4 -6.96 8.21 39.09
N ARG A 5 -6.95 8.70 37.84
CA ARG A 5 -7.31 7.85 36.70
C ARG A 5 -6.06 7.10 36.30
N VAL A 6 -5.90 5.92 36.88
CA VAL A 6 -4.99 4.89 36.39
C VAL A 6 -5.50 4.48 35.01
N TRP A 7 -5.07 5.19 33.97
CA TRP A 7 -5.19 4.69 32.60
C TRP A 7 -4.13 3.59 32.47
N THR A 8 -4.49 2.35 32.78
CA THR A 8 -3.75 1.19 32.27
C THR A 8 -3.95 1.19 30.76
N ALA A 9 -3.07 1.90 30.06
CA ALA A 9 -3.12 1.95 28.62
C ALA A 9 -2.57 0.63 28.07
N TYR A 10 -3.38 -0.04 27.25
CA TYR A 10 -3.06 -1.34 26.68
C TYR A 10 -1.83 -1.21 25.78
N SER A 11 -0.89 -2.13 25.87
CA SER A 11 0.20 -2.21 24.89
C SER A 11 -0.32 -2.70 23.54
N THR A 12 0.48 -2.60 22.49
CA THR A 12 0.18 -3.20 21.18
C THR A 12 -0.11 -4.69 21.29
N ARG A 13 0.64 -5.40 22.13
CA ARG A 13 0.45 -6.84 22.38
C ARG A 13 -0.88 -7.11 23.08
N ASP A 14 -1.21 -6.34 24.11
CA ASP A 14 -2.48 -6.49 24.85
C ASP A 14 -3.67 -6.19 23.94
N ALA A 15 -3.60 -5.13 23.13
CA ALA A 15 -4.65 -4.75 22.19
C ALA A 15 -4.85 -5.80 21.10
N ALA A 16 -3.75 -6.32 20.54
CA ALA A 16 -3.77 -7.41 19.57
C ALA A 16 -4.41 -8.68 20.15
N GLN A 17 -4.00 -9.09 21.35
CA GLN A 17 -4.52 -10.27 22.03
C GLN A 17 -6.00 -10.12 22.39
N PHE A 18 -6.40 -8.97 22.95
CA PHE A 18 -7.76 -8.73 23.44
C PHE A 18 -8.78 -8.69 22.30
N VAL A 19 -8.40 -8.10 21.17
CA VAL A 19 -9.27 -8.02 19.99
C VAL A 19 -9.10 -9.28 19.13
N GLY A 20 -8.00 -10.01 19.25
CA GLY A 20 -7.65 -11.15 18.40
C GLY A 20 -7.33 -10.71 16.97
N LEU A 21 -6.47 -9.70 16.86
CA LEU A 21 -5.82 -9.21 15.62
C LEU A 21 -4.31 -9.39 15.76
N THR A 22 -3.56 -9.32 14.66
CA THR A 22 -2.08 -9.30 14.74
C THR A 22 -1.57 -7.94 15.22
N GLU A 23 -0.41 -7.90 15.89
CA GLU A 23 0.22 -6.63 16.26
C GLU A 23 0.51 -5.74 15.04
N SER A 24 0.80 -6.35 13.89
CA SER A 24 0.99 -5.65 12.62
C SER A 24 -0.29 -4.94 12.16
N ALA A 25 -1.45 -5.58 12.30
CA ALA A 25 -2.74 -4.97 12.00
C ALA A 25 -3.03 -3.76 12.92
N VAL A 26 -2.72 -3.89 14.22
CA VAL A 26 -2.86 -2.80 15.20
C VAL A 26 -1.94 -1.63 14.84
N ARG A 27 -0.65 -1.87 14.57
CA ARG A 27 0.29 -0.82 14.11
C ARG A 27 -0.15 -0.19 12.79
N GLY A 28 -0.73 -0.99 11.89
CA GLY A 28 -1.34 -0.51 10.65
C GLY A 28 -2.49 0.49 10.89
N CYS A 29 -3.30 0.28 11.93
CA CYS A 29 -4.37 1.21 12.31
C CYS A 29 -3.83 2.51 12.92
N VAL A 30 -2.72 2.44 13.67
CA VAL A 30 -2.02 3.64 14.16
C VAL A 30 -1.51 4.48 12.99
N ARG A 31 -0.84 3.86 12.00
CA ARG A 31 -0.35 4.54 10.79
C ARG A 31 -1.50 5.17 9.98
N ALA A 32 -2.64 4.49 9.91
CA ALA A 32 -3.84 4.98 9.24
C ALA A 32 -4.58 6.09 10.01
N GLY A 33 -4.12 6.49 11.21
CA GLY A 33 -4.74 7.53 12.02
C GLY A 33 -6.08 7.12 12.67
N LEU A 34 -6.36 5.82 12.78
CA LEU A 34 -7.61 5.30 13.34
C LEU A 34 -7.64 5.33 14.87
N LEU A 35 -6.47 5.27 15.50
CA LEU A 35 -6.31 5.15 16.95
C LEU A 35 -5.70 6.42 17.54
N SER A 36 -6.01 6.71 18.79
CA SER A 36 -5.48 7.86 19.51
C SER A 36 -3.96 7.76 19.69
N LYS A 37 -3.25 8.86 19.41
CA LYS A 37 -1.79 8.95 19.49
C LYS A 37 -1.37 9.40 20.90
N ASP A 38 -0.95 8.48 21.75
CA ASP A 38 0.09 8.79 22.75
C ASP A 38 1.43 8.35 22.14
N THR A 39 2.10 9.33 21.53
CA THR A 39 3.21 9.17 20.57
C THR A 39 4.47 8.57 21.19
N SER A 40 4.59 8.54 22.51
CA SER A 40 5.82 8.12 23.17
C SER A 40 5.91 6.61 23.44
N ARG A 41 4.78 5.89 23.54
CA ARG A 41 4.78 4.49 24.04
C ARG A 41 3.78 3.52 23.39
N LEU A 42 3.11 3.89 22.28
CA LEU A 42 2.07 3.07 21.61
C LEU A 42 1.09 2.45 22.61
N ARG A 43 0.38 3.32 23.31
CA ARG A 43 -0.52 3.00 24.41
C ARG A 43 -1.95 3.28 23.97
N PHE A 44 -2.82 2.27 24.11
CA PHE A 44 -4.18 2.31 23.59
C PHE A 44 -5.21 2.49 24.69
N SER A 45 -6.22 3.31 24.40
CA SER A 45 -7.40 3.48 25.25
C SER A 45 -8.44 2.40 24.98
N PHE A 46 -9.43 2.28 25.86
CA PHE A 46 -10.59 1.42 25.62
C PHE A 46 -11.34 1.79 24.32
N ARG A 47 -11.39 3.08 23.97
CA ARG A 47 -12.01 3.57 22.73
C ARG A 47 -11.26 3.04 21.49
N ASP A 48 -9.94 2.94 21.56
CA ASP A 48 -9.12 2.36 20.50
C ASP A 48 -9.38 0.86 20.32
N LEU A 49 -9.59 0.14 21.43
CA LEU A 49 -9.97 -1.28 21.37
C LEU A 49 -11.33 -1.49 20.70
N LEU A 50 -12.30 -0.58 20.91
CA LEU A 50 -13.59 -0.65 20.23
C LEU A 50 -13.46 -0.44 18.71
N VAL A 51 -12.60 0.49 18.28
CA VAL A 51 -12.30 0.70 16.86
C VAL A 51 -11.65 -0.53 16.24
N LEU A 52 -10.69 -1.15 16.95
CA LEU A 52 -10.06 -2.40 16.53
C LEU A 52 -11.07 -3.57 16.46
N LYS A 53 -12.00 -3.67 17.41
CA LYS A 53 -13.05 -4.70 17.43
C LYS A 53 -14.02 -4.53 16.25
N MET A 54 -14.37 -3.29 15.93
CA MET A 54 -15.16 -2.97 14.74
C MET A 54 -14.42 -3.35 13.45
N LEU A 55 -13.14 -3.01 13.33
CA LEU A 55 -12.31 -3.43 12.19
C LEU A 55 -12.34 -4.96 12.03
N LYS A 56 -12.15 -5.70 13.14
CA LYS A 56 -12.21 -7.16 13.12
C LYS A 56 -13.58 -7.68 12.68
N ALA A 57 -14.68 -7.06 13.13
CA ALA A 57 -16.02 -7.43 12.73
C ALA A 57 -16.25 -7.25 11.21
N LEU A 58 -15.79 -6.13 10.63
CA LEU A 58 -15.85 -5.89 9.19
C LEU A 58 -15.02 -6.91 8.39
N VAL A 59 -13.88 -7.33 8.93
CA VAL A 59 -13.07 -8.39 8.30
C VAL A 59 -13.75 -9.75 8.41
N GLY A 60 -14.38 -10.04 9.54
CA GLY A 60 -15.13 -11.28 9.77
C GLY A 60 -16.37 -11.42 8.89
N SER A 61 -16.90 -10.33 8.34
CA SER A 61 -18.00 -10.35 7.38
C SER A 61 -17.55 -10.42 5.90
N GLY A 62 -16.25 -10.64 5.66
CA GLY A 62 -15.70 -10.87 4.32
C GLY A 62 -15.08 -9.64 3.65
N LEU A 63 -15.02 -8.49 4.34
CA LEU A 63 -14.35 -7.31 3.81
C LEU A 63 -12.82 -7.42 4.00
N PRO A 64 -11.98 -7.26 2.96
CA PRO A 64 -10.53 -7.35 3.14
C PRO A 64 -10.00 -6.35 4.18
N LEU A 65 -9.09 -6.79 5.07
CA LEU A 65 -8.55 -5.96 6.16
C LEU A 65 -7.99 -4.60 5.68
N ARG A 66 -7.34 -4.58 4.51
CA ARG A 66 -6.83 -3.36 3.88
C ARG A 66 -7.96 -2.39 3.54
N ARG A 67 -9.05 -2.90 2.96
CA ARG A 67 -10.24 -2.12 2.60
C ARG A 67 -10.99 -1.64 3.84
N ALA A 68 -11.20 -2.50 4.83
CA ALA A 68 -11.87 -2.15 6.09
C ALA A 68 -11.15 -0.99 6.80
N ARG A 69 -9.81 -1.08 6.85
CA ARG A 69 -8.96 -0.05 7.43
C ARG A 69 -9.03 1.26 6.65
N ARG A 70 -9.00 1.21 5.31
CA ARG A 70 -9.08 2.39 4.44
C ARG A 70 -10.42 3.11 4.58
N GLU A 71 -11.53 2.37 4.52
CA GLU A 71 -12.87 2.95 4.60
C GLU A 71 -13.15 3.54 5.99
N LEU A 72 -12.72 2.87 7.07
CA LEU A 72 -12.80 3.44 8.42
C LEU A 72 -11.90 4.68 8.60
N ALA A 73 -10.74 4.73 7.96
CA ALA A 73 -9.83 5.88 8.06
C ALA A 73 -10.39 7.10 7.33
N GLN A 74 -11.02 6.88 6.17
CA GLN A 74 -11.75 7.91 5.44
C GLN A 74 -12.95 8.42 6.26
N LEU A 75 -13.70 7.51 6.89
CA LEU A 75 -14.78 7.88 7.80
C LEU A 75 -14.27 8.70 9.00
N ARG A 76 -13.14 8.32 9.61
CA ARG A 76 -12.54 9.05 10.73
C ARG A 76 -12.25 10.51 10.41
N ARG A 77 -11.86 10.81 9.16
CA ARG A 77 -11.58 12.18 8.70
C ARG A 77 -12.84 13.03 8.52
N ARG A 78 -13.99 12.40 8.30
CA ARG A 78 -15.29 13.08 8.08
C ARG A 78 -16.08 13.29 9.38
N VAL A 79 -15.81 12.48 10.39
CA VAL A 79 -16.48 12.54 11.69
C VAL A 79 -15.73 13.50 12.61
N PRO A 80 -16.42 14.38 13.38
CA PRO A 80 -15.78 15.31 14.29
C PRO A 80 -14.77 14.60 15.22
N PRO A 81 -13.63 15.24 15.56
CA PRO A 81 -12.55 14.59 16.31
C PRO A 81 -13.02 14.06 17.67
N GLU A 82 -13.99 14.72 18.28
CA GLU A 82 -14.63 14.37 19.56
C GLU A 82 -15.55 13.14 19.45
N ALA A 83 -16.19 12.94 18.28
CA ALA A 83 -17.13 11.85 18.04
C ALA A 83 -16.40 10.51 17.81
N SER A 84 -16.94 9.43 18.39
CA SER A 84 -16.31 8.10 18.33
C SER A 84 -16.82 7.34 17.12
N LEU A 85 -15.93 6.71 16.35
CA LEU A 85 -16.38 5.78 15.32
C LEU A 85 -17.19 4.62 15.93
N ALA A 86 -16.90 4.25 17.18
CA ALA A 86 -17.63 3.20 17.89
C ALA A 86 -19.06 3.62 18.33
N SER A 87 -19.44 4.90 18.21
CA SER A 87 -20.82 5.33 18.46
C SER A 87 -21.68 5.34 17.19
N LEU A 88 -21.11 5.00 16.03
CA LEU A 88 -21.82 4.90 14.76
C LEU A 88 -22.26 3.46 14.52
N SER A 89 -23.45 3.26 13.94
CA SER A 89 -23.90 1.92 13.51
C SER A 89 -23.23 1.59 12.18
N ILE A 90 -22.23 0.71 12.19
CA ILE A 90 -21.41 0.38 11.02
C ILE A 90 -21.56 -1.11 10.67
N SER A 91 -21.89 -1.40 9.41
CA SER A 91 -22.09 -2.76 8.89
C SER A 91 -21.47 -2.94 7.50
N THR A 92 -21.39 -4.17 7.01
CA THR A 92 -20.97 -4.46 5.63
C THR A 92 -22.16 -4.85 4.76
N GLU A 93 -22.36 -4.16 3.64
CA GLU A 93 -23.42 -4.46 2.66
C GLU A 93 -22.84 -4.36 1.25
N GLY A 94 -23.04 -5.40 0.43
CA GLY A 94 -22.50 -5.44 -0.94
C GLY A 94 -20.98 -5.30 -1.04
N GLY A 95 -20.23 -5.66 0.01
CA GLY A 95 -18.77 -5.46 0.05
C GLY A 95 -18.32 -4.03 0.33
N HIS A 96 -19.21 -3.16 0.84
CA HIS A 96 -18.91 -1.80 1.28
C HIS A 96 -19.16 -1.64 2.78
N VAL A 97 -18.38 -0.77 3.44
CA VAL A 97 -18.68 -0.33 4.80
C VAL A 97 -19.79 0.72 4.73
N VAL A 98 -20.93 0.40 5.35
CA VAL A 98 -22.11 1.25 5.40
C VAL A 98 -22.31 1.76 6.82
N VAL A 99 -22.48 3.06 6.95
CA VAL A 99 -22.77 3.75 8.20
C VAL A 99 -24.25 4.09 8.23
N ARG A 100 -24.92 3.77 9.33
CA ARG A 100 -26.32 4.09 9.59
C ARG A 100 -26.42 5.13 10.69
N ASP A 101 -27.14 6.21 10.40
CA ASP A 101 -27.45 7.28 11.34
C ASP A 101 -28.98 7.46 11.41
N GLY A 102 -29.65 6.53 12.10
CA GLY A 102 -31.11 6.48 12.18
C GLY A 102 -31.77 6.15 10.85
N GLN A 103 -32.29 7.16 10.14
CA GLN A 103 -33.07 6.99 8.90
C GLN A 103 -32.24 6.89 7.63
N HIS A 104 -30.95 7.21 7.69
CA HIS A 104 -30.07 7.23 6.51
C HIS A 104 -28.95 6.21 6.64
N ALA A 105 -28.68 5.51 5.54
CA ALA A 105 -27.50 4.68 5.35
C ALA A 105 -26.62 5.33 4.28
N TYR A 106 -25.31 5.38 4.51
CA TYR A 106 -24.35 5.91 3.54
C TYR A 106 -23.05 5.12 3.56
N ARG A 107 -22.36 5.08 2.42
CA ARG A 107 -21.07 4.40 2.31
C ARG A 107 -19.97 5.19 2.99
N ALA A 108 -19.12 4.52 3.74
CA ALA A 108 -18.01 5.12 4.47
C ALA A 108 -16.93 5.69 3.53
N ASP A 109 -16.74 5.10 2.36
CA ASP A 109 -15.68 5.47 1.42
C ASP A 109 -15.96 6.80 0.70
N ASN A 110 -17.16 7.00 0.19
CA ASN A 110 -17.51 8.18 -0.62
C ASN A 110 -18.65 9.03 -0.03
N GLY A 111 -19.30 8.60 1.06
CA GLY A 111 -20.41 9.33 1.67
C GLY A 111 -21.72 9.24 0.88
N GLN A 112 -21.77 8.43 -0.18
CA GLN A 112 -22.95 8.25 -1.01
C GLN A 112 -24.03 7.49 -0.23
N LEU A 113 -25.28 7.94 -0.34
CA LEU A 113 -26.42 7.23 0.23
C LEU A 113 -26.45 5.79 -0.28
N PHE A 114 -26.60 4.86 0.66
CA PHE A 114 -26.69 3.43 0.40
C PHE A 114 -28.17 3.05 0.34
N PHE A 115 -28.68 2.83 -0.87
CA PHE A 115 -30.04 2.36 -1.11
C PHE A 115 -30.01 0.83 -1.23
N ASN A 116 -30.67 0.12 -0.32
CA ASN A 116 -30.93 -1.31 -0.49
C ASN A 116 -32.29 -1.45 -1.20
N PHE A 117 -32.32 -2.13 -2.34
CA PHE A 117 -33.47 -2.13 -3.27
C PHE A 117 -34.60 -3.11 -2.91
N ASP A 118 -34.70 -3.57 -1.67
CA ASP A 118 -35.86 -4.34 -1.20
C ASP A 118 -36.83 -3.45 -0.39
N MET A 119 -37.74 -2.75 -1.09
CA MET A 119 -39.14 -2.43 -0.71
C MET A 119 -39.75 -1.32 -1.60
N PRO A 120 -41.09 -1.27 -1.76
CA PRO A 120 -41.75 -0.68 -2.91
C PRO A 120 -41.75 0.85 -2.90
N ALA A 121 -41.87 1.42 -4.10
CA ALA A 121 -41.84 2.85 -4.36
C ALA A 121 -42.76 3.65 -3.43
N PRO A 122 -42.27 4.73 -2.80
CA PRO A 122 -43.13 5.61 -2.04
C PRO A 122 -43.97 6.48 -2.99
N GLN A 123 -45.28 6.52 -2.76
CA GLN A 123 -46.15 7.58 -3.27
C GLN A 123 -46.02 8.79 -2.36
N GLY A 124 -45.50 9.90 -2.91
CA GLY A 124 -45.43 11.18 -2.20
C GLY A 124 -44.87 12.28 -3.09
N ASP A 125 -45.53 13.44 -3.09
CA ASP A 125 -45.16 14.60 -3.90
C ASP A 125 -43.89 15.29 -3.39
N MET A 126 -43.03 15.70 -4.33
CA MET A 126 -41.81 16.45 -4.04
C MET A 126 -42.12 17.88 -3.58
N GLN A 127 -41.64 18.25 -2.39
CA GLN A 127 -41.43 19.65 -2.02
C GLN A 127 -39.94 19.98 -1.99
N ALA A 128 -39.56 21.09 -2.62
CA ALA A 128 -38.19 21.60 -2.61
C ALA A 128 -37.84 22.21 -1.24
N MET A 129 -36.70 21.81 -0.68
CA MET A 129 -36.12 22.45 0.50
C MET A 129 -35.40 23.76 0.14
N PRO A 130 -35.35 24.76 1.04
CA PRO A 130 -34.70 26.03 0.77
C PRO A 130 -33.17 25.88 0.68
N VAL A 131 -32.60 26.73 -0.16
CA VAL A 131 -31.19 26.79 -0.56
C VAL A 131 -30.26 26.91 0.66
N ARG A 132 -29.21 26.08 0.69
CA ARG A 132 -28.15 26.09 1.70
C ARG A 132 -27.31 27.37 1.61
N HIS A 133 -26.88 27.86 2.78
CA HIS A 133 -25.83 28.86 2.91
C HIS A 133 -24.62 28.54 2.04
N GLU A 134 -24.04 29.58 1.43
CA GLU A 134 -22.77 29.56 0.74
C GLU A 134 -21.70 28.96 1.67
N VAL A 135 -21.37 27.69 1.39
CA VAL A 135 -20.15 27.08 1.89
C VAL A 135 -19.04 27.71 1.05
N SER A 136 -18.20 28.52 1.70
CA SER A 136 -16.92 28.94 1.15
C SER A 136 -16.24 27.72 0.53
N GLY A 137 -15.83 27.82 -0.74
CA GLY A 137 -15.38 26.71 -1.56
C GLY A 137 -14.35 25.80 -0.88
N PRO A 138 -14.23 24.53 -1.32
CA PRO A 138 -13.29 23.59 -0.70
C PRO A 138 -11.92 24.25 -0.63
N GLU A 139 -11.35 24.31 0.58
CA GLU A 139 -9.94 24.65 0.77
C GLU A 139 -9.10 23.77 -0.19
N PRO A 140 -8.04 24.31 -0.82
CA PRO A 140 -7.25 23.54 -1.77
C PRO A 140 -6.84 22.22 -1.10
N MET A 141 -7.23 21.10 -1.72
CA MET A 141 -6.75 19.78 -1.31
C MET A 141 -5.24 19.89 -1.19
N ALA A 142 -4.70 19.70 0.02
CA ALA A 142 -3.26 19.67 0.21
C ALA A 142 -2.67 18.75 -0.87
N GLU A 143 -1.86 19.32 -1.76
CA GLU A 143 -1.24 18.59 -2.85
C GLU A 143 -0.54 17.38 -2.24
N ARG A 144 -0.78 16.19 -2.82
CA ARG A 144 -0.17 14.95 -2.35
C ARG A 144 1.34 15.17 -2.26
N THR A 145 1.92 14.84 -1.10
CA THR A 145 3.36 14.90 -0.93
C THR A 145 4.04 13.86 -1.82
N PRO A 146 5.35 13.99 -2.12
CA PRO A 146 6.07 12.95 -2.85
C PRO A 146 5.98 11.58 -2.17
N ASP A 147 5.91 11.54 -0.83
CA ASP A 147 5.73 10.30 -0.08
C ASP A 147 4.31 9.71 -0.27
N ASP A 148 3.27 10.56 -0.34
CA ASP A 148 1.91 10.11 -0.65
C ASP A 148 1.79 9.57 -2.08
N TRP A 149 2.52 10.16 -3.04
CA TRP A 149 2.59 9.68 -4.42
C TRP A 149 3.33 8.36 -4.53
N PHE A 150 4.44 8.20 -3.79
CA PHE A 150 5.19 6.95 -3.75
C PHE A 150 4.36 5.80 -3.19
N GLU A 151 3.70 6.02 -2.05
CA GLU A 151 2.80 5.02 -1.45
C GLU A 151 1.62 4.69 -2.38
N LEU A 152 1.07 5.69 -3.08
CA LEU A 152 0.03 5.44 -4.07
C LEU A 152 0.55 4.57 -5.23
N ALA A 153 1.73 4.87 -5.76
CA ALA A 153 2.34 4.10 -6.85
C ALA A 153 2.51 2.63 -6.45
N LEU A 154 3.05 2.36 -5.25
CA LEU A 154 3.18 1.00 -4.70
C LEU A 154 1.84 0.26 -4.59
N THR A 155 0.75 0.96 -4.28
CA THR A 155 -0.57 0.31 -4.25
C THR A 155 -1.15 -0.01 -5.63
N LEU A 156 -0.65 0.65 -6.67
CA LEU A 156 -1.17 0.54 -8.03
C LEU A 156 -0.37 -0.45 -8.89
N GLU A 157 0.86 -0.83 -8.52
CA GLU A 157 1.72 -1.67 -9.39
C GLU A 157 1.04 -2.95 -9.89
N ASP A 158 0.30 -3.64 -9.02
CA ASP A 158 -0.41 -4.89 -9.38
C ASP A 158 -1.80 -4.66 -10.00
N ASP A 159 -2.40 -3.49 -9.76
CA ASP A 159 -3.81 -3.20 -10.10
C ASP A 159 -3.93 -2.38 -11.40
N ASP A 160 -3.03 -1.41 -11.59
CA ASP A 160 -3.01 -0.44 -12.69
C ASP A 160 -1.57 0.10 -12.87
N ALA A 161 -0.79 -0.62 -13.70
CA ALA A 161 0.61 -0.30 -13.96
C ALA A 161 0.79 1.09 -14.60
N GLU A 162 -0.14 1.54 -15.45
CA GLU A 162 -0.07 2.87 -16.07
C GLU A 162 -0.25 3.98 -15.03
N ALA A 163 -1.22 3.82 -14.12
CA ALA A 163 -1.42 4.76 -13.02
C ALA A 163 -0.27 4.73 -12.00
N ALA A 164 0.36 3.57 -11.77
CA ALA A 164 1.54 3.45 -10.93
C ALA A 164 2.74 4.21 -11.53
N VAL A 165 2.98 4.08 -12.85
CA VAL A 165 4.00 4.86 -13.57
C VAL A 165 3.77 6.36 -13.39
N ALA A 166 2.54 6.84 -13.63
CA ALA A 166 2.21 8.26 -13.47
C ALA A 166 2.44 8.74 -12.02
N ALA A 167 2.12 7.92 -11.03
CA ALA A 167 2.35 8.25 -9.63
C ALA A 167 3.84 8.32 -9.29
N TYR A 168 4.68 7.40 -9.80
CA TYR A 168 6.13 7.48 -9.64
C TYR A 168 6.75 8.70 -10.33
N GLU A 169 6.25 9.07 -11.51
CA GLU A 169 6.69 10.29 -12.20
C GLU A 169 6.43 11.55 -11.36
N LYS A 170 5.31 11.60 -10.62
CA LYS A 170 5.04 12.67 -9.63
C LYS A 170 6.03 12.70 -8.47
N VAL A 171 6.57 11.56 -8.06
CA VAL A 171 7.65 11.54 -7.06
C VAL A 171 8.93 12.13 -7.65
N LEU A 172 9.27 11.76 -8.89
CA LEU A 172 10.49 12.22 -9.56
C LEU A 172 10.43 13.70 -9.97
N GLU A 173 9.25 14.26 -10.23
CA GLU A 173 9.07 15.71 -10.41
C GLU A 173 9.57 16.50 -9.20
N ALA A 174 9.35 15.98 -7.98
CA ALA A 174 9.78 16.61 -6.74
C ALA A 174 11.16 16.15 -6.26
N ARG A 175 11.55 14.90 -6.55
CA ARG A 175 12.81 14.27 -6.13
C ARG A 175 13.43 13.49 -7.30
N PRO A 176 14.09 14.17 -8.24
CA PRO A 176 14.57 13.54 -9.49
C PRO A 176 15.59 12.41 -9.28
N SER A 177 16.33 12.44 -8.18
CA SER A 177 17.37 11.47 -7.81
C SER A 177 16.90 10.42 -6.79
N CYS A 178 15.58 10.25 -6.60
CA CYS A 178 15.06 9.23 -5.68
C CYS A 178 15.35 7.82 -6.22
N THR A 179 16.46 7.22 -5.80
CA THR A 179 16.96 5.91 -6.26
C THR A 179 15.90 4.81 -6.16
N GLU A 180 15.18 4.75 -5.03
CA GLU A 180 14.12 3.75 -4.80
C GLU A 180 12.99 3.88 -5.84
N THR A 181 12.56 5.12 -6.13
CA THR A 181 11.55 5.38 -7.16
C THR A 181 12.05 5.02 -8.55
N LEU A 182 13.30 5.38 -8.88
CA LEU A 182 13.91 5.06 -10.17
C LEU A 182 14.01 3.54 -10.38
N ILE A 183 14.36 2.78 -9.34
CA ILE A 183 14.41 1.31 -9.42
C ILE A 183 13.01 0.72 -9.62
N ASN A 184 12.01 1.15 -8.84
CA ASN A 184 10.65 0.62 -8.97
C ASN A 184 10.01 0.99 -10.31
N LEU A 185 10.14 2.26 -10.73
CA LEU A 185 9.66 2.71 -12.04
C LEU A 185 10.36 1.98 -13.18
N GLY A 186 11.68 1.78 -13.08
CA GLY A 186 12.45 1.04 -14.08
C GLY A 186 11.95 -0.40 -14.22
N ARG A 187 11.75 -1.11 -13.09
CA ARG A 187 11.21 -2.48 -13.09
C ARG A 187 9.82 -2.53 -13.74
N LEU A 188 8.93 -1.63 -13.34
CA LEU A 188 7.57 -1.59 -13.87
C LEU A 188 7.55 -1.28 -15.38
N ARG A 189 8.42 -0.38 -15.85
CA ARG A 189 8.58 -0.10 -17.28
C ARG A 189 9.11 -1.32 -18.05
N ALA A 190 10.02 -2.10 -17.47
CA ALA A 190 10.49 -3.35 -18.07
C ALA A 190 9.34 -4.37 -18.20
N GLU A 191 8.53 -4.55 -17.15
CA GLU A 191 7.36 -5.42 -17.16
C GLU A 191 6.30 -4.99 -18.22
N LEU A 192 6.22 -3.70 -18.51
CA LEU A 192 5.40 -3.14 -19.59
C LEU A 192 6.03 -3.23 -20.99
N GLY A 193 7.21 -3.85 -21.13
CA GLY A 193 7.93 -3.98 -22.40
C GLY A 193 8.64 -2.70 -22.86
N GLN A 194 8.80 -1.72 -21.99
CA GLN A 194 9.44 -0.43 -22.28
C GLN A 194 10.93 -0.47 -21.88
N ALA A 195 11.69 -1.36 -22.53
CA ALA A 195 13.07 -1.70 -22.16
C ALA A 195 14.01 -0.48 -22.10
N GLU A 196 13.98 0.41 -23.09
CA GLU A 196 14.85 1.59 -23.13
C GLU A 196 14.53 2.58 -22.00
N ALA A 197 13.24 2.74 -21.68
CA ALA A 197 12.79 3.61 -20.61
C ALA A 197 13.15 3.02 -19.23
N ALA A 198 13.13 1.69 -19.09
CA ALA A 198 13.59 0.99 -17.91
C ALA A 198 15.10 1.13 -17.71
N GLU A 199 15.89 0.91 -18.77
CA GLU A 199 17.35 1.06 -18.76
C GLU A 199 17.76 2.47 -18.31
N ALA A 200 17.08 3.51 -18.83
CA ALA A 200 17.32 4.89 -18.43
C ALA A 200 17.08 5.11 -16.93
N CYS A 201 15.99 4.57 -16.36
CA CYS A 201 15.71 4.66 -14.94
C CYS A 201 16.81 4.01 -14.09
N PHE A 202 17.26 2.80 -14.45
CA PHE A 202 18.33 2.13 -13.71
C PHE A 202 19.68 2.83 -13.84
N LYS A 203 20.03 3.36 -15.02
CA LYS A 203 21.25 4.17 -15.20
C LYS A 203 21.22 5.44 -14.34
N MET A 204 20.06 6.10 -14.23
CA MET A 204 19.90 7.23 -13.32
C MET A 204 20.05 6.81 -11.86
N ALA A 205 19.46 5.68 -11.45
CA ALA A 205 19.63 5.16 -10.09
C ALA A 205 21.10 4.87 -9.77
N LEU A 206 21.85 4.27 -10.72
CA LEU A 206 23.26 3.96 -10.58
C LEU A 206 24.18 5.18 -10.64
N ALA A 207 23.74 6.29 -11.24
CA ALA A 207 24.48 7.55 -11.15
C ALA A 207 24.52 8.08 -9.71
N GLU A 208 23.47 7.83 -8.92
CA GLU A 208 23.38 8.21 -7.50
C GLU A 208 24.01 7.16 -6.57
N ASN A 209 23.78 5.87 -6.85
CA ASN A 209 24.38 4.77 -6.12
C ASN A 209 24.98 3.73 -7.09
N PRO A 210 26.27 3.84 -7.46
CA PRO A 210 26.91 2.96 -8.43
C PRO A 210 26.97 1.48 -8.03
N ASP A 211 26.85 1.16 -6.75
CA ASP A 211 26.94 -0.19 -6.20
C ASP A 211 25.57 -0.71 -5.70
N ASP A 212 24.46 -0.23 -6.28
CA ASP A 212 23.13 -0.79 -6.03
C ASP A 212 22.94 -2.13 -6.76
N ALA A 213 23.07 -3.23 -6.03
CA ALA A 213 22.95 -4.59 -6.59
C ALA A 213 21.59 -4.82 -7.29
N THR A 214 20.50 -4.22 -6.80
CA THR A 214 19.16 -4.40 -7.36
C THR A 214 19.04 -3.70 -8.72
N ALA A 215 19.53 -2.46 -8.81
CA ALA A 215 19.54 -1.73 -10.07
C ALA A 215 20.44 -2.40 -11.13
N ILE A 216 21.61 -2.92 -10.73
CA ILE A 216 22.50 -3.67 -11.63
C ILE A 216 21.85 -4.97 -12.08
N TYR A 217 21.23 -5.73 -11.17
CA TYR A 217 20.49 -6.94 -11.52
C TYR A 217 19.39 -6.65 -12.55
N ASN A 218 18.60 -5.60 -12.34
CA ASN A 218 17.53 -5.25 -13.25
C ASN A 218 18.02 -4.74 -14.62
N LEU A 219 19.20 -4.12 -14.71
CA LEU A 219 19.86 -3.88 -16.01
C LEU A 219 20.17 -5.20 -16.73
N GLY A 220 20.57 -6.24 -15.99
CA GLY A 220 20.76 -7.57 -16.56
C GLY A 220 19.47 -8.17 -17.11
N VAL A 221 18.34 -7.97 -16.41
CA VAL A 221 17.02 -8.39 -16.89
C VAL A 221 16.65 -7.66 -18.18
N VAL A 222 16.79 -6.33 -18.20
CA VAL A 222 16.50 -5.52 -19.40
C VAL A 222 17.40 -5.91 -20.58
N ALA A 223 18.70 -6.12 -20.35
CA ALA A 223 19.62 -6.59 -21.40
C ALA A 223 19.21 -7.95 -21.96
N GLN A 224 18.76 -8.86 -21.10
CA GLN A 224 18.26 -10.17 -21.51
C GLN A 224 16.97 -10.07 -22.34
N ASP A 225 16.04 -9.20 -21.97
CA ASP A 225 14.80 -8.94 -22.73
C ASP A 225 15.08 -8.34 -24.12
N LEU A 226 16.16 -7.55 -24.23
CA LEU A 226 16.68 -7.04 -25.50
C LEU A 226 17.49 -8.07 -26.30
N GLY A 227 17.76 -9.25 -25.74
CA GLY A 227 18.52 -10.33 -26.35
C GLY A 227 20.05 -10.17 -26.29
N ASP A 228 20.56 -9.22 -25.49
CA ASP A 228 21.99 -9.05 -25.23
C ASP A 228 22.42 -9.89 -24.00
N ASP A 229 22.55 -11.19 -24.24
CA ASP A 229 22.94 -12.17 -23.20
C ASP A 229 24.32 -11.88 -22.60
N ASP A 230 25.24 -11.32 -23.38
CA ASP A 230 26.60 -11.03 -22.92
C ASP A 230 26.59 -9.90 -21.89
N GLN A 231 25.83 -8.83 -22.15
CA GLN A 231 25.62 -7.78 -21.15
C GLN A 231 24.81 -8.26 -19.95
N ALA A 232 23.77 -9.07 -20.18
CA ALA A 232 22.97 -9.63 -19.09
C ALA A 232 23.86 -10.43 -18.11
N VAL A 233 24.72 -11.31 -18.64
CA VAL A 233 25.68 -12.10 -17.84
C VAL A 233 26.63 -11.19 -17.07
N ALA A 234 27.17 -10.14 -17.70
CA ALA A 234 28.06 -9.19 -17.02
C ALA A 234 27.37 -8.47 -15.85
N HIS A 235 26.14 -8.00 -16.05
CA HIS A 235 25.34 -7.35 -15.02
C HIS A 235 24.98 -8.31 -13.88
N TYR A 236 24.53 -9.53 -14.19
CA TYR A 236 24.22 -10.52 -13.15
C TYR A 236 25.44 -10.91 -12.32
N HIS A 237 26.61 -11.08 -12.94
CA HIS A 237 27.84 -11.31 -12.19
C HIS A 237 28.20 -10.13 -11.30
N ARG A 238 28.09 -8.90 -11.80
CA ARG A 238 28.34 -7.69 -10.99
C ARG A 238 27.37 -7.56 -9.81
N ALA A 239 26.09 -7.88 -10.02
CA ALA A 239 25.11 -7.93 -8.92
C ALA A 239 25.51 -8.97 -7.86
N LEU A 240 25.98 -10.16 -8.28
CA LEU A 240 26.45 -11.21 -7.37
C LEU A 240 27.78 -10.88 -6.65
N GLU A 241 28.63 -10.03 -7.24
CA GLU A 241 29.81 -9.50 -6.54
C GLU A 241 29.43 -8.61 -5.36
N LEU A 242 28.34 -7.84 -5.50
CA LEU A 242 27.84 -6.93 -4.48
C LEU A 242 26.94 -7.64 -3.45
N ASP A 243 26.08 -8.53 -3.92
CA ASP A 243 25.23 -9.38 -3.09
C ASP A 243 25.27 -10.84 -3.58
N PRO A 244 26.14 -11.68 -2.98
CA PRO A 244 26.19 -13.11 -3.27
C PRO A 244 24.90 -13.86 -2.92
N GLY A 245 23.97 -13.25 -2.19
CA GLY A 245 22.68 -13.81 -1.81
C GLY A 245 21.56 -13.59 -2.84
N PHE A 246 21.83 -12.88 -3.94
CA PHE A 246 20.86 -12.56 -4.98
C PHE A 246 20.47 -13.80 -5.80
N ALA A 247 19.56 -14.61 -5.26
CA ALA A 247 19.21 -15.92 -5.81
C ALA A 247 18.73 -15.82 -7.27
N GLU A 248 17.93 -14.82 -7.58
CA GLU A 248 17.37 -14.57 -8.91
C GLU A 248 18.47 -14.37 -9.98
N ALA A 249 19.59 -13.73 -9.62
CA ALA A 249 20.73 -13.58 -10.54
C ALA A 249 21.37 -14.94 -10.88
N HIS A 250 21.46 -15.85 -9.90
CA HIS A 250 21.88 -17.24 -10.17
C HIS A 250 20.89 -17.97 -11.08
N TYR A 251 19.59 -17.80 -10.88
CA TYR A 251 18.58 -18.42 -11.74
C TYR A 251 18.68 -17.93 -13.20
N ASN A 252 18.82 -16.63 -13.41
CA ASN A 252 18.92 -16.06 -14.76
C ASN A 252 20.21 -16.46 -15.46
N LEU A 253 21.36 -16.45 -14.77
CA LEU A 253 22.63 -16.96 -15.30
C LEU A 253 22.53 -18.44 -15.68
N ALA A 254 21.89 -19.27 -14.85
CA ALA A 254 21.69 -20.68 -15.18
C ALA A 254 20.89 -20.86 -16.48
N THR A 255 19.83 -20.06 -16.65
CA THR A 255 18.97 -20.09 -17.85
C THR A 255 19.73 -19.67 -19.10
N ILE A 256 20.55 -18.61 -19.03
CA ILE A 256 21.38 -18.16 -20.15
C ILE A 256 22.41 -19.23 -20.52
N PHE A 257 23.15 -19.76 -19.54
CA PHE A 257 24.17 -20.76 -19.79
C PHE A 257 23.60 -22.08 -20.33
N ASP A 258 22.39 -22.47 -19.92
CA ASP A 258 21.72 -23.63 -20.48
C ASP A 258 21.38 -23.41 -21.97
N ARG A 259 20.83 -22.25 -22.32
CA ARG A 259 20.56 -21.86 -23.72
C ARG A 259 21.82 -21.83 -24.58
N GLN A 260 22.95 -21.43 -24.00
CA GLN A 260 24.26 -21.42 -24.67
C GLN A 260 24.95 -22.79 -24.71
N GLY A 261 24.36 -23.85 -24.12
CA GLY A 261 24.94 -25.20 -24.07
C GLY A 261 26.09 -25.35 -23.06
N GLN A 262 26.29 -24.39 -22.16
CA GLN A 262 27.32 -24.41 -21.12
C GLN A 262 26.83 -25.13 -19.86
N SER A 263 26.52 -26.44 -19.98
CA SER A 263 25.83 -27.21 -18.94
C SER A 263 26.53 -27.19 -17.57
N GLN A 264 27.87 -27.15 -17.52
CA GLN A 264 28.59 -27.07 -16.24
C GLN A 264 28.32 -25.75 -15.51
N ALA A 265 28.33 -24.62 -16.23
CA ALA A 265 28.06 -23.32 -15.65
C ALA A 265 26.59 -23.23 -15.19
N ALA A 266 25.66 -23.70 -16.02
CA ALA A 266 24.24 -23.77 -15.68
C ALA A 266 23.98 -24.57 -14.39
N ILE A 267 24.58 -25.76 -14.27
CA ILE A 267 24.45 -26.62 -13.08
C ILE A 267 25.01 -25.93 -11.82
N ARG A 268 26.14 -25.21 -11.93
CA ARG A 268 26.68 -24.46 -10.79
C ARG A 268 25.69 -23.41 -10.30
N HIS A 269 25.19 -22.58 -11.19
CA HIS A 269 24.29 -21.49 -10.82
C HIS A 269 22.93 -21.99 -10.30
N ILE A 270 22.33 -23.02 -10.91
CA ILE A 270 21.05 -23.55 -10.41
C ILE A 270 21.19 -24.20 -9.02
N ASN A 271 22.36 -24.75 -8.68
CA ASN A 271 22.62 -25.29 -7.36
C ASN A 271 22.75 -24.20 -6.30
N GLU A 272 23.43 -23.08 -6.60
CA GLU A 272 23.48 -21.94 -5.68
C GLU A 272 22.08 -21.30 -5.51
N TYR A 273 21.31 -21.12 -6.58
CA TYR A 273 19.91 -20.67 -6.49
C TYR A 273 19.09 -21.54 -5.52
N ARG A 274 19.17 -22.88 -5.67
CA ARG A 274 18.47 -23.83 -4.80
C ARG A 274 18.94 -23.80 -3.36
N LYS A 275 20.21 -23.45 -3.12
CA LYS A 275 20.77 -23.33 -1.76
C LYS A 275 20.26 -22.07 -1.07
N LEU A 276 20.10 -20.97 -1.81
CA LEU A 276 19.61 -19.69 -1.30
C LEU A 276 18.09 -19.66 -1.07
N THR A 277 17.33 -20.52 -1.77
CA THR A 277 15.85 -20.54 -1.72
C THR A 277 15.25 -21.71 -0.91
N ARG A 278 16.08 -22.50 -0.24
CA ARG A 278 15.67 -23.61 0.65
C ARG A 278 15.55 -23.17 2.10
#